data_AF-A0A6G1SBT7-F1
#
_entry.id   AF-A0A6G1SBT7-F1
#
_cell.length_a   1.000
_cell.length_b   1.000
_cell.length_c   1.000
_cell.angle_alpha   90.00
_cell.angle_beta   90.00
_cell.angle_gamma   90.00
#
_symmetry.space_group_name_H-M   'P 1'
#
loop_
_entity.id
_entity.type
_entity.pdbx_description
1 polymer ?
#
loop_
_entity_poly.entity_id
_entity_poly.type
_entity_poly.pdbx_seq_one_letter_code
_entity_poly.pdbx_strand_id
1 'polypeptide(L)'
;MGKRKQPEKMPKKLTVQHTPAINLVDEIKASTELLIQQRRKENHELEYALITTVESADIKDINDEFTREYLFTEQAKVAAAAAIKRMQELGIPTEIPKTYKGEMVKDEKQMAKIRDNLKSKKDVIEKSEKMKKLRELKKMGKKIQEEVLRKRNKEKKEFLEQVKKKPVSELFDD
;
A
#
# COMPACT_ATOMS: atom_id res chain seq x y z
N MET A 1 24.09 82.89 2.64
CA MET A 1 22.87 82.08 2.89
C MET A 1 22.74 81.10 1.72
N GLY A 2 22.96 79.79 1.80
CA GLY A 2 22.81 78.85 2.90
C GLY A 2 21.61 77.94 2.61
N LYS A 3 21.84 76.77 1.98
CA LYS A 3 21.10 75.51 2.24
C LYS A 3 22.00 74.32 1.86
N ARG A 4 22.72 73.78 2.85
CA ARG A 4 23.39 72.45 2.73
C ARG A 4 22.30 71.39 2.85
N LYS A 5 22.25 70.43 1.91
CA LYS A 5 21.40 69.24 1.99
C LYS A 5 21.70 68.49 3.30
N GLN A 6 20.64 68.13 4.04
CA GLN A 6 20.80 67.28 5.23
C GLN A 6 21.12 65.84 4.80
N PRO A 7 21.94 65.10 5.57
CA PRO A 7 22.24 63.70 5.26
C PRO A 7 21.03 62.81 5.62
N GLU A 8 20.67 61.92 4.69
CA GLU A 8 19.71 60.84 4.90
C GLU A 8 20.13 59.97 6.09
N LYS A 9 19.20 59.79 7.06
CA LYS A 9 19.42 58.94 8.21
C LYS A 9 19.37 57.47 7.77
N MET A 10 20.48 56.74 7.95
CA MET A 10 20.51 55.29 7.75
C MET A 10 19.45 54.58 8.61
N PRO A 11 18.82 53.50 8.11
CA PRO A 11 17.81 52.77 8.88
C PRO A 11 18.45 52.13 10.12
N LYS A 12 17.81 52.32 11.28
CA LYS A 12 18.24 51.75 12.56
C LYS A 12 18.30 50.22 12.42
N LYS A 13 19.42 49.61 12.83
CA LYS A 13 19.56 48.14 12.92
C LYS A 13 18.41 47.59 13.77
N LEU A 14 17.68 46.60 13.25
CA LEU A 14 16.66 45.86 14.00
C LEU A 14 17.35 45.07 15.11
N THR A 15 17.26 45.57 16.35
CA THR A 15 17.64 44.78 17.52
C THR A 15 16.53 43.79 17.79
N VAL A 16 16.74 42.50 17.48
CA VAL A 16 15.80 41.43 17.82
C VAL A 16 15.86 41.23 19.34
N GLN A 17 14.84 41.69 20.04
CA GLN A 17 14.66 41.36 21.45
C GLN A 17 14.14 39.92 21.56
N HIS A 18 14.71 39.14 22.46
CA HIS A 18 14.26 37.77 22.73
C HIS A 18 12.93 37.82 23.49
N THR A 19 11.83 37.71 22.78
CA THR A 19 10.49 37.55 23.36
C THR A 19 10.25 36.08 23.76
N PRO A 20 9.49 35.82 24.84
CA PRO A 20 9.17 34.46 25.27
C PRO A 20 8.30 33.77 24.20
N ALA A 21 8.54 32.47 23.99
CA ALA A 21 8.09 31.63 22.86
C ALA A 21 6.57 31.52 22.59
N ILE A 22 5.73 32.25 23.32
CA ILE A 22 4.26 32.20 23.24
C ILE A 22 3.73 33.01 22.05
N ASN A 23 4.38 34.13 21.69
CA ASN A 23 3.94 34.97 20.56
C ASN A 23 4.46 34.48 19.20
N LEU A 24 5.53 33.68 19.22
CA LEU A 24 6.21 33.22 18.00
C LEU A 24 5.33 32.27 17.20
N VAL A 25 4.55 31.41 17.86
CA VAL A 25 3.66 30.46 17.18
C VAL A 25 2.52 31.17 16.46
N ASP A 26 1.91 32.18 17.08
CA ASP A 26 0.79 32.91 16.48
C ASP A 26 1.27 33.93 15.42
N GLU A 27 2.45 34.53 15.61
CA GLU A 27 3.12 35.31 14.57
C GLU A 27 3.57 34.43 13.39
N ILE A 28 4.02 33.20 13.64
CA ILE A 28 4.32 32.21 12.60
C ILE A 28 3.03 31.83 11.86
N LYS A 29 1.92 31.54 12.57
CA LYS A 29 0.64 31.26 11.91
C LYS A 29 0.18 32.43 11.03
N ALA A 30 0.18 33.65 11.56
CA ALA A 30 -0.23 34.84 10.82
C ALA A 30 0.67 35.11 9.60
N SER A 31 1.99 34.94 9.74
CA SER A 31 2.92 35.08 8.63
C SER A 31 2.78 33.97 7.58
N THR A 32 2.51 32.72 7.99
CA THR A 32 2.22 31.62 7.06
C THR A 32 0.91 31.84 6.30
N GLU A 33 -0.14 32.35 6.96
CA GLU A 33 -1.41 32.70 6.31
C GLU A 33 -1.24 33.83 5.30
N LEU A 34 -0.46 34.87 5.64
CA LEU A 34 -0.14 35.96 4.72
C LEU A 34 0.63 35.47 3.49
N LEU A 35 1.61 34.58 3.69
CA LEU A 35 2.37 33.96 2.59
C LEU A 35 1.47 33.08 1.70
N ILE A 36 0.53 32.33 2.30
CA ILE A 36 -0.46 31.54 1.56
C ILE A 36 -1.36 32.47 0.73
N GLN A 37 -1.83 33.59 1.30
CA GLN A 37 -2.65 34.56 0.60
C GLN A 37 -1.91 35.30 -0.52
N GLN A 38 -0.62 35.63 -0.33
CA GLN A 38 0.21 36.20 -1.38
C GLN A 38 0.41 35.21 -2.53
N ARG A 39 0.71 33.94 -2.19
CA ARG A 39 0.89 32.86 -3.18
C ARG A 39 -0.39 32.58 -3.98
N ARG A 40 -1.57 32.69 -3.35
CA ARG A 40 -2.91 32.63 -3.99
C ARG A 40 -3.14 33.72 -5.04
N LYS A 41 -2.70 34.95 -4.76
CA LYS A 41 -2.89 36.09 -5.67
C LYS A 41 -1.96 36.05 -6.88
N GLU A 42 -0.77 35.49 -6.72
CA GLU A 42 0.25 35.47 -7.78
C GLU A 42 0.16 34.23 -8.68
N ASN A 43 -0.29 33.08 -8.17
CA ASN A 43 -0.24 31.81 -8.88
C ASN A 43 -1.60 31.12 -8.94
N HIS A 44 -2.55 31.73 -9.66
CA HIS A 44 -3.88 31.15 -9.88
C HIS A 44 -3.82 29.74 -10.52
N GLU A 45 -2.69 29.34 -11.11
CA GLU A 45 -2.49 28.06 -11.81
C GLU A 45 -1.81 26.95 -10.97
N LEU A 46 -1.15 27.26 -9.84
CA LEU A 46 -0.33 26.29 -9.09
C LEU A 46 -0.90 25.89 -7.73
N GLU A 47 -2.01 26.48 -7.29
CA GLU A 47 -2.64 26.14 -6.02
C GLU A 47 -3.33 24.76 -6.01
N TYR A 48 -3.47 24.12 -7.18
CA TYR A 48 -4.30 22.92 -7.34
C TYR A 48 -3.65 21.63 -6.87
N ALA A 49 -2.32 21.60 -6.70
CA ALA A 49 -1.59 20.38 -6.36
C ALA A 49 -1.33 20.20 -4.85
N LEU A 50 -1.58 21.21 -4.03
CA LEU A 50 -1.41 21.11 -2.58
C LEU A 50 -2.74 20.70 -1.93
N ILE A 51 -2.76 19.48 -1.39
CA ILE A 51 -3.91 18.96 -0.64
C ILE A 51 -3.45 18.61 0.76
N THR A 52 -3.98 19.34 1.72
CA THR A 52 -3.84 19.02 3.13
C THR A 52 -4.98 18.10 3.52
N THR A 53 -4.65 16.89 3.95
CA THR A 53 -5.63 15.99 4.58
C THR A 53 -5.95 16.51 5.98
N VAL A 54 -7.24 16.49 6.35
CA VAL A 54 -7.70 17.06 7.63
C VAL A 54 -7.40 16.14 8.81
N GLU A 55 -7.28 14.84 8.56
CA GLU A 55 -7.03 13.84 9.60
C GLU A 55 -5.51 13.65 9.82
N SER A 56 -5.09 13.79 11.07
CA SER A 56 -3.75 13.43 11.52
C SER A 56 -3.65 11.92 11.72
N ALA A 57 -2.60 11.30 11.18
CA ALA A 57 -2.34 9.87 11.38
C ALA A 57 -2.10 9.57 12.87
N ASP A 58 -2.98 8.77 13.47
CA ASP A 58 -2.85 8.31 14.86
C ASP A 58 -1.96 7.07 14.93
N ILE A 59 -0.66 7.30 15.04
CA ILE A 59 0.35 6.24 15.14
C ILE A 59 0.55 5.88 16.60
N LYS A 60 0.01 4.73 17.02
CA LYS A 60 0.08 4.25 18.41
C LYS A 60 1.49 3.82 18.82
N ASP A 61 2.23 3.17 17.92
CA ASP A 61 3.64 2.78 18.12
C ASP A 61 4.46 3.28 16.94
N ILE A 62 5.45 4.11 17.23
CA ILE A 62 6.35 4.70 16.22
C ILE A 62 7.23 3.60 15.59
N ASN A 63 7.51 2.50 16.30
CA ASN A 63 8.37 1.43 15.79
C ASN A 63 7.61 0.42 14.91
N ASP A 64 6.28 0.47 14.89
CA ASP A 64 5.50 -0.36 13.96
C ASP A 64 5.52 0.26 12.56
N GLU A 65 6.54 -0.13 11.79
CA GLU A 65 6.72 0.32 10.41
C GLU A 65 5.54 -0.04 9.51
N PHE A 66 4.88 -1.19 9.76
CA PHE A 66 3.83 -1.66 8.86
C PHE A 66 2.58 -0.79 8.97
N THR A 67 2.12 -0.49 10.18
CA THR A 67 0.97 0.42 10.36
C THR A 67 1.32 1.84 9.94
N ARG A 68 2.56 2.30 10.19
CA ARG A 68 3.02 3.61 9.76
C ARG A 68 3.00 3.77 8.23
N GLU A 69 3.60 2.82 7.50
CA GLU A 69 3.61 2.82 6.03
C GLU A 69 2.20 2.72 5.44
N TYR A 70 1.33 1.93 6.08
CA TYR A 70 -0.08 1.83 5.69
C TYR A 70 -0.78 3.19 5.81
N LEU A 71 -0.63 3.89 6.93
CA LEU A 71 -1.25 5.20 7.16
C LEU A 71 -0.72 6.27 6.21
N PHE A 72 0.60 6.30 5.95
CA PHE A 72 1.18 7.21 4.95
C PHE A 72 0.64 6.95 3.55
N THR A 73 0.49 5.68 3.18
CA THR A 73 -0.08 5.28 1.89
C THR A 73 -1.55 5.68 1.79
N GLU A 74 -2.33 5.49 2.84
CA GLU A 74 -3.74 5.87 2.90
C GLU A 74 -3.93 7.38 2.77
N GLN A 75 -3.15 8.16 3.52
CA GLN A 75 -3.16 9.61 3.45
C GLN A 75 -2.81 10.11 2.04
N ALA A 76 -1.74 9.57 1.43
CA ALA A 76 -1.34 9.91 0.07
C ALA A 76 -2.41 9.54 -0.96
N LYS A 77 -3.08 8.40 -0.79
CA LYS A 77 -4.17 7.95 -1.68
C LYS A 77 -5.38 8.88 -1.61
N VAL A 78 -5.80 9.29 -0.41
CA VAL A 78 -6.92 10.23 -0.20
C VAL A 78 -6.59 11.58 -0.83
N ALA A 79 -5.39 12.10 -0.58
CA ALA A 79 -4.92 13.35 -1.18
C ALA A 79 -4.90 13.27 -2.72
N ALA A 80 -4.33 12.20 -3.29
CA ALA A 80 -4.28 12.01 -4.73
C ALA A 80 -5.69 11.94 -5.37
N ALA A 81 -6.63 11.24 -4.73
CA ALA A 81 -8.01 11.17 -5.21
C ALA A 81 -8.70 12.55 -5.22
N ALA A 82 -8.50 13.34 -4.15
CA ALA A 82 -9.01 14.70 -4.09
C ALA A 82 -8.37 15.62 -5.16
N ALA A 83 -7.08 15.44 -5.46
CA ALA A 83 -6.37 16.21 -6.48
C ALA A 83 -6.89 15.90 -7.88
N ILE A 84 -7.03 14.61 -8.19
CA ILE A 84 -7.57 14.16 -9.48
C ILE A 84 -8.96 14.75 -9.70
N LYS A 85 -9.83 14.72 -8.69
CA LYS A 85 -11.18 15.29 -8.80
C LYS A 85 -11.14 16.79 -9.12
N ARG A 86 -10.32 17.57 -8.41
CA ARG A 86 -10.15 19.02 -8.68
C ARG A 86 -9.61 19.28 -10.08
N MET A 87 -8.62 18.50 -10.52
CA MET A 87 -8.04 18.64 -11.86
C MET A 87 -9.06 18.33 -12.96
N GLN A 88 -9.91 17.32 -12.75
CA GLN A 88 -11.00 16.98 -13.66
C GLN A 88 -12.07 18.07 -13.75
N GLU A 89 -12.46 18.68 -12.63
CA GLU A 89 -13.38 19.84 -12.60
C GLU A 89 -12.84 21.03 -13.40
N LEU A 90 -11.51 21.17 -13.48
CA LEU A 90 -10.82 22.21 -14.25
C LEU A 90 -10.53 21.80 -15.71
N GLY A 91 -10.90 20.57 -16.12
CA GLY A 91 -10.63 20.06 -17.47
C GLY A 91 -9.16 19.71 -17.73
N ILE A 92 -8.33 19.55 -16.71
CA ILE A 92 -6.92 19.18 -16.83
C ILE A 92 -6.80 17.65 -16.97
N PRO A 93 -6.12 17.14 -18.02
CA PRO A 93 -5.91 15.70 -18.18
C PRO A 93 -4.95 15.16 -17.11
N THR A 94 -5.36 14.09 -16.42
CA THR A 94 -4.59 13.50 -15.30
C THR A 94 -3.82 12.24 -15.69
N GLU A 95 -4.20 11.57 -16.78
CA GLU A 95 -3.55 10.35 -17.24
C GLU A 95 -2.48 10.66 -18.29
N ILE A 96 -1.30 10.03 -18.12
CA ILE A 96 -0.24 10.11 -19.12
C ILE A 96 -0.62 9.19 -20.29
N PRO A 97 -0.71 9.70 -21.53
CA PRO A 97 -1.03 8.87 -22.69
C PRO A 97 0.02 7.77 -22.93
N LYS A 98 -0.41 6.59 -23.38
CA LYS A 98 0.49 5.46 -23.70
C LYS A 98 1.52 5.76 -24.79
N THR A 99 1.24 6.76 -25.63
CA THR A 99 2.11 7.20 -26.73
C THR A 99 3.11 8.28 -26.31
N TYR A 100 3.04 8.76 -25.07
CA TYR A 100 3.95 9.79 -24.56
C TYR A 100 5.38 9.24 -24.44
N LYS A 101 6.33 9.92 -25.10
CA LYS A 101 7.76 9.56 -25.13
C LYS A 101 8.59 10.66 -24.46
N GLY A 102 8.32 10.92 -23.19
CA GLY A 102 9.15 11.79 -22.36
C GLY A 102 10.14 10.98 -21.51
N GLU A 103 11.14 11.67 -20.97
CA GLU A 103 12.02 11.11 -19.94
C GLU A 103 11.21 10.81 -18.67
N MET A 104 11.38 9.62 -18.11
CA MET A 104 10.75 9.18 -16.88
C MET A 104 11.78 9.14 -15.76
N VAL A 105 11.34 9.27 -14.50
CA VAL A 105 12.25 9.22 -13.33
C VAL A 105 13.09 7.92 -13.28
N LYS A 106 12.58 6.82 -13.85
CA LYS A 106 13.29 5.54 -13.96
C LYS A 106 13.38 5.09 -15.40
N ASP A 107 14.59 4.67 -15.80
CA ASP A 107 14.84 4.11 -17.12
C ASP A 107 14.15 2.76 -17.33
N GLU A 108 13.83 2.46 -18.59
CA GLU A 108 13.24 1.16 -18.97
C GLU A 108 14.11 -0.03 -18.56
N LYS A 109 15.45 0.11 -18.63
CA LYS A 109 16.40 -0.91 -18.17
C LYS A 109 16.26 -1.20 -16.67
N GLN A 110 16.04 -0.18 -15.85
CA GLN A 110 15.82 -0.35 -14.42
C GLN A 110 14.45 -1.01 -14.15
N MET A 111 13.41 -0.57 -14.85
CA MET A 111 12.07 -1.15 -14.73
C MET A 111 11.99 -2.60 -15.23
N ALA A 112 12.79 -2.98 -16.22
CA ALA A 112 12.93 -4.38 -16.66
C ALA A 112 13.48 -5.25 -15.51
N LYS A 113 14.57 -4.84 -14.86
CA LYS A 113 15.13 -5.55 -13.71
C LYS A 113 14.13 -5.71 -12.56
N ILE A 114 13.36 -4.66 -12.26
CA ILE A 114 12.32 -4.73 -11.21
C ILE A 114 11.24 -5.75 -11.59
N ARG A 115 10.78 -5.74 -12.85
CA ARG A 115 9.79 -6.71 -13.36
C ARG A 115 10.28 -8.14 -13.28
N ASP A 116 11.53 -8.39 -13.66
CA ASP A 116 12.13 -9.73 -13.60
C ASP A 116 12.22 -10.23 -12.16
N ASN A 117 12.60 -9.36 -11.21
CA ASN A 117 12.64 -9.68 -9.78
C ASN A 117 11.25 -9.96 -9.21
N LEU A 118 10.22 -9.25 -9.65
CA LEU A 118 8.84 -9.51 -9.22
C LEU A 118 8.33 -10.83 -9.77
N LYS A 119 8.64 -11.14 -11.04
CA LYS A 119 8.27 -12.40 -11.68
C LYS A 119 8.95 -13.59 -10.99
N SER A 120 10.26 -13.50 -10.73
CA SER A 120 10.99 -14.57 -10.06
C SER A 120 10.46 -14.85 -8.65
N LYS A 121 10.13 -13.82 -7.86
CA LYS A 121 9.50 -13.98 -6.55
C LYS A 121 8.14 -14.68 -6.63
N LYS A 122 7.28 -14.29 -7.58
CA LYS A 122 5.99 -14.95 -7.81
C LYS A 122 6.17 -16.42 -8.18
N ASP A 123 7.09 -16.72 -9.10
CA ASP A 123 7.35 -18.09 -9.53
C ASP A 123 7.83 -18.99 -8.37
N VAL A 124 8.66 -18.46 -7.47
CA VAL A 124 9.12 -19.19 -6.27
C VAL A 124 7.95 -19.51 -5.34
N ILE A 125 7.07 -18.54 -5.07
CA ILE A 125 5.90 -18.73 -4.21
C ILE A 125 4.98 -19.78 -4.83
N GLU A 126 4.62 -19.64 -6.11
CA GLU A 126 3.75 -20.59 -6.79
C GLU A 126 4.32 -22.01 -6.82
N LYS A 127 5.62 -22.15 -7.08
CA LYS A 127 6.30 -23.47 -7.05
C LYS A 127 6.21 -24.08 -5.66
N SER A 128 6.43 -23.30 -4.61
CA SER A 128 6.36 -23.78 -3.23
C SER A 128 4.93 -24.25 -2.87
N GLU A 129 3.90 -23.53 -3.30
CA GLU A 129 2.50 -23.88 -3.07
C GLU A 129 2.09 -25.12 -3.87
N LYS A 130 2.47 -25.19 -5.15
CA LYS A 130 2.24 -26.37 -6.00
C LYS A 130 2.90 -27.61 -5.38
N MET A 131 4.12 -27.47 -4.86
CA MET A 131 4.83 -28.56 -4.18
C MET A 131 4.16 -28.99 -2.87
N LYS A 132 3.64 -28.05 -2.07
CA LYS A 132 2.85 -28.37 -0.86
C LYS A 132 1.59 -29.17 -1.22
N LYS A 133 0.81 -28.70 -2.21
CA LYS A 133 -0.38 -29.39 -2.71
C LYS A 133 -0.06 -30.80 -3.22
N LEU A 134 1.01 -30.96 -4.00
CA LEU A 134 1.45 -32.28 -4.49
C LEU A 134 1.85 -33.23 -3.34
N ARG A 135 2.49 -32.72 -2.29
CA ARG A 135 2.83 -33.52 -1.10
C ARG A 135 1.58 -33.98 -0.35
N GLU A 136 0.58 -33.11 -0.21
CA GLU A 136 -0.69 -33.45 0.43
C GLU A 136 -1.47 -34.50 -0.35
N LEU A 137 -1.58 -34.33 -1.67
CA LEU A 137 -2.22 -35.32 -2.55
C LEU A 137 -1.55 -36.69 -2.46
N LYS A 138 -0.20 -36.74 -2.45
CA LYS A 138 0.54 -38.00 -2.27
C LYS A 138 0.28 -38.64 -0.91
N LYS A 139 0.19 -37.85 0.17
CA LYS A 139 -0.14 -38.36 1.51
C LYS A 139 -1.56 -38.93 1.56
N MET A 140 -2.54 -38.22 1.01
CA MET A 140 -3.93 -38.68 0.94
C MET A 140 -4.05 -39.94 0.10
N GLY A 141 -3.39 -39.99 -1.07
CA GLY A 141 -3.39 -41.18 -1.92
C GLY A 141 -2.89 -42.43 -1.20
N LYS A 142 -1.83 -42.33 -0.40
CA LYS A 142 -1.34 -43.46 0.42
C LYS A 142 -2.37 -43.89 1.47
N LYS A 143 -2.95 -42.95 2.21
CA LYS A 143 -4.00 -43.25 3.20
C LYS A 143 -5.22 -43.94 2.57
N ILE A 144 -5.65 -43.47 1.41
CA ILE A 144 -6.77 -44.07 0.66
C ILE A 144 -6.43 -45.51 0.27
N GLN A 145 -5.22 -45.78 -0.23
CA GLN A 145 -4.81 -47.15 -0.57
C GLN A 145 -4.83 -48.09 0.64
N GLU A 146 -4.31 -47.63 1.79
CA GLU A 146 -4.32 -48.39 3.04
C GLU A 146 -5.76 -48.64 3.54
N GLU A 147 -6.63 -47.62 3.51
CA GLU A 147 -8.03 -47.75 3.89
C GLU A 147 -8.81 -48.70 2.99
N VAL A 148 -8.60 -48.64 1.67
CA VAL A 148 -9.23 -49.55 0.70
C VAL A 148 -8.79 -50.99 0.96
N LEU A 149 -7.50 -51.23 1.20
CA LEU A 149 -7.00 -52.57 1.52
C LEU A 149 -7.58 -53.08 2.85
N ARG A 150 -7.65 -52.22 3.86
CA ARG A 150 -8.24 -52.54 5.17
C ARG A 150 -9.72 -52.89 5.04
N LYS A 151 -10.50 -52.12 4.28
CA LYS A 151 -11.93 -52.38 4.00
C LYS A 151 -12.12 -53.73 3.31
N ARG A 152 -11.39 -53.99 2.23
CA ARG A 152 -11.44 -55.28 1.51
C ARG A 152 -11.10 -56.47 2.41
N ASN A 153 -10.08 -56.35 3.26
CA ASN A 153 -9.71 -57.42 4.19
C ASN A 153 -10.78 -57.64 5.26
N LYS A 154 -11.44 -56.58 5.72
CA LYS A 154 -12.55 -56.67 6.68
C LYS A 154 -13.77 -57.35 6.04
N GLU A 155 -14.18 -56.91 4.85
CA GLU A 155 -15.28 -57.50 4.08
C GLU A 155 -15.04 -58.98 3.80
N LYS A 156 -13.82 -59.37 3.40
CA LYS A 156 -13.45 -60.78 3.21
C LYS A 156 -13.58 -61.61 4.48
N LYS A 157 -13.14 -61.08 5.63
CA LYS A 157 -13.26 -61.78 6.92
C LYS A 157 -14.72 -61.96 7.32
N GLU A 158 -15.52 -60.90 7.22
CA GLU A 158 -16.95 -60.91 7.51
C GLU A 158 -17.68 -61.92 6.62
N PHE A 159 -17.38 -61.94 5.32
CA PHE A 159 -17.92 -62.92 4.38
C PHE A 159 -17.56 -64.36 4.76
N LEU A 160 -16.29 -64.64 5.07
CA LEU A 160 -15.85 -65.97 5.50
C LEU A 160 -16.51 -66.41 6.82
N GLU A 161 -16.76 -65.49 7.75
CA GLU A 161 -17.49 -65.79 8.98
C GLU A 161 -18.97 -66.10 8.71
N GLN A 162 -19.61 -65.40 7.79
CA GLN A 162 -20.99 -65.67 7.38
C GLN A 162 -21.11 -67.05 6.71
N VAL A 163 -20.19 -67.39 5.81
CA VAL A 163 -20.11 -68.71 5.14
C VAL A 163 -19.88 -69.85 6.14
N LYS A 164 -19.17 -69.61 7.24
CA LYS A 164 -18.99 -70.62 8.30
C LYS A 164 -20.23 -70.80 9.19
N LYS A 165 -21.06 -69.76 9.33
CA LYS A 165 -22.22 -69.76 10.23
C LYS A 165 -23.50 -70.27 9.57
N LYS A 166 -23.62 -70.15 8.24
CA LYS A 166 -24.78 -70.64 7.48
C LYS A 166 -24.34 -71.65 6.43
N PRO A 167 -25.07 -72.76 6.19
CA PRO A 167 -24.81 -73.63 5.05
C PRO A 167 -24.97 -72.85 3.75
N VAL A 168 -24.16 -73.20 2.75
CA VAL A 168 -24.02 -72.44 1.48
C VAL A 168 -25.35 -72.19 0.76
N SER A 169 -26.37 -73.02 1.00
CA SER A 169 -27.72 -72.87 0.46
C SER A 169 -28.44 -71.61 0.93
N GLU A 170 -28.30 -71.18 2.19
CA GLU A 170 -29.09 -70.06 2.78
C GLU A 170 -28.43 -68.67 2.61
N LEU A 171 -27.31 -68.60 1.90
CA LEU A 171 -26.49 -67.38 1.74
C LEU A 171 -26.75 -66.62 0.44
N PHE A 172 -27.44 -67.26 -0.51
CA PHE A 172 -27.69 -66.73 -1.86
C PHE A 172 -29.17 -66.76 -2.25
N ASP A 173 -30.07 -67.09 -1.31
CA ASP A 173 -31.52 -67.09 -1.53
C ASP A 173 -32.09 -65.69 -1.22
N ASP A 174 -32.06 -64.82 -2.24
CA ASP A 174 -32.93 -63.66 -2.47
C ASP A 174 -33.26 -63.61 -3.97
#